data_AF-A0A3D1TFY9-F1
#
_entry.id   AF-A0A3D1TFY9-F1
#
_cell.length_a   1.000
_cell.length_b   1.000
_cell.length_c   1.000
_cell.angle_alpha   90.00
_cell.angle_beta   90.00
_cell.angle_gamma   90.00
#
_symmetry.space_group_name_H-M   'P 1'
#
loop_
_entity.id
_entity.type
_entity.pdbx_description
1 polymer ?
#
loop_
_entity_poly.entity_id
_entity_poly.type
_entity_poly.pdbx_seq_one_letter_code
_entity_poly.pdbx_strand_id
1 'polypeptide(L)'
;MAKSGSQPEAANGASQKERDVRNKALDIAVAQIEKEFGKGTIMRLGEQTHLDVPSISTGALALDIALGVGGLPRGRVVEVFGPESSGKTTLCLHVVANAQRAGGVGAFIDVEHALDPSYARRIGVNLEELLISQPDAGEDALNIAETLVRSNAVDVLVIDSVAALVPRAELEGQMGDTHVGLQARLMSQALRKLTAGIYKSRTCCIFTNQIREKIGVMFGSPETTPGGRALKFYTSVRLDIRRIGTIKDSGGKALGNRTRVKVVKNKLAPPFQVAEFDIMFNEGISRSGSILDVALDIGILKKRGAWISFDDTQLGQGREQVKVLLQEDQELSQKLLQAVYSKLAEDGAPLRFAPGDEDASEVVLDED
;
A
#
# COMPACT_ATOMS: atom_id res chain seq x y z
N MET A 1 -16.68 46.63 -48.63
CA MET A 1 -16.08 47.15 -47.38
C MET A 1 -17.19 47.33 -46.36
N ALA A 2 -17.30 46.42 -45.39
CA ALA A 2 -18.07 46.60 -44.16
C ALA A 2 -17.43 45.70 -43.08
N LYS A 3 -17.20 46.31 -41.92
CA LYS A 3 -16.17 45.95 -40.93
C LYS A 3 -16.51 44.67 -40.16
N SER A 4 -15.47 43.88 -39.93
CA SER A 4 -15.38 42.78 -38.97
C SER A 4 -15.69 43.27 -37.56
N GLY A 5 -16.59 42.56 -36.85
CA GLY A 5 -16.86 42.77 -35.45
C GLY A 5 -15.66 42.37 -34.58
N SER A 6 -15.10 43.35 -33.87
CA SER A 6 -14.17 43.14 -32.77
C SER A 6 -14.95 42.68 -31.54
N GLN A 7 -14.65 41.47 -31.06
CA GLN A 7 -14.99 41.04 -29.70
C GLN A 7 -14.25 41.92 -28.67
N PRO A 8 -14.82 42.20 -27.49
CA PRO A 8 -14.09 42.90 -26.44
C PRO A 8 -13.11 41.93 -25.76
N GLU A 9 -11.82 42.25 -25.82
CA GLU A 9 -10.77 41.61 -25.01
C GLU A 9 -11.05 41.84 -23.52
N ALA A 10 -11.08 40.75 -22.75
CA ALA A 10 -11.15 40.82 -21.29
C ALA A 10 -9.84 41.39 -20.73
N ALA A 11 -9.91 42.60 -20.19
CA ALA A 11 -8.80 43.30 -19.54
C ALA A 11 -8.34 42.55 -18.27
N ASN A 12 -7.21 41.85 -18.34
CA ASN A 12 -6.51 41.34 -17.17
C ASN A 12 -5.22 42.14 -16.94
N GLY A 13 -5.34 43.26 -16.23
CA GLY A 13 -4.24 44.17 -15.98
C GLY A 13 -4.33 44.85 -14.62
N ALA A 14 -4.51 44.09 -13.53
CA ALA A 14 -4.32 44.64 -12.18
C ALA A 14 -2.91 45.22 -12.07
N SER A 15 -2.81 46.48 -11.63
CA SER A 15 -1.54 47.19 -11.49
C SER A 15 -0.62 46.46 -10.52
N GLN A 16 0.70 46.56 -10.72
CA GLN A 16 1.70 45.92 -9.86
C GLN A 16 1.50 46.30 -8.37
N LYS A 17 1.08 47.55 -8.14
CA LYS A 17 0.74 48.08 -6.82
C LYS A 17 -0.46 47.38 -6.17
N GLU A 18 -1.48 47.02 -6.94
CA GLU A 18 -2.65 46.26 -6.43
C GLU A 18 -2.28 44.80 -6.11
N ARG A 19 -1.40 44.19 -6.91
CA ARG A 19 -0.89 42.85 -6.62
C ARG A 19 -0.08 42.83 -5.33
N ASP A 20 0.75 43.85 -5.10
CA ASP A 20 1.56 43.97 -3.87
C ASP A 20 0.69 44.18 -2.62
N VAL A 21 -0.36 45.00 -2.71
CA VAL A 21 -1.31 45.19 -1.60
C VAL A 21 -2.06 43.89 -1.30
N ARG A 22 -2.51 43.17 -2.34
CA ARG A 22 -3.18 41.88 -2.19
C ARG A 22 -2.27 40.82 -1.56
N ASN A 23 -1.00 40.76 -1.99
CA ASN A 23 -0.03 39.82 -1.45
C ASN A 23 0.27 40.11 0.02
N LYS A 24 0.45 41.38 0.40
CA LYS A 24 0.63 41.78 1.81
C LYS A 24 -0.57 41.39 2.68
N ALA A 25 -1.79 41.63 2.19
CA ALA A 25 -3.00 41.24 2.92
C ALA A 25 -3.10 39.71 3.07
N LEU A 26 -2.72 38.97 2.03
CA LEU A 26 -2.66 37.51 2.06
C LEU A 26 -1.63 37.00 3.07
N ASP A 27 -0.43 37.60 3.11
CA ASP A 27 0.63 37.21 4.04
C ASP A 27 0.23 37.47 5.50
N ILE A 28 -0.47 38.58 5.77
CA ILE A 28 -1.03 38.87 7.10
C ILE A 28 -2.07 37.81 7.49
N ALA A 29 -2.99 37.46 6.58
CA ALA A 29 -4.00 36.44 6.83
C ALA A 29 -3.36 35.06 7.08
N VAL A 30 -2.35 34.69 6.29
CA VAL A 30 -1.55 33.47 6.49
C VAL A 30 -0.89 33.47 7.87
N ALA A 31 -0.20 34.55 8.25
CA ALA A 31 0.45 34.66 9.55
C ALA A 31 -0.54 34.60 10.72
N GLN A 32 -1.73 35.18 10.57
CA GLN A 32 -2.78 35.11 11.57
C GLN A 32 -3.31 33.67 11.72
N ILE A 33 -3.55 32.97 10.61
CA ILE A 33 -3.96 31.57 10.60
C ILE A 33 -2.88 30.69 11.25
N GLU A 34 -1.61 30.89 10.93
CA GLU A 34 -0.52 30.12 11.55
C GLU A 34 -0.39 30.40 13.06
N LYS A 35 -0.63 31.63 13.50
CA LYS A 35 -0.62 32.00 14.93
C LYS A 35 -1.77 31.35 15.69
N GLU A 36 -2.96 31.28 15.08
CA GLU A 36 -4.17 30.76 15.72
C GLU A 36 -4.26 29.23 15.69
N PHE A 37 -3.86 28.60 14.57
CA PHE A 37 -4.04 27.17 14.33
C PHE A 37 -2.72 26.36 14.30
N GLY A 38 -1.58 27.05 14.35
CA GLY A 38 -0.24 26.44 14.35
C GLY A 38 0.45 26.51 12.99
N LYS A 39 1.79 26.46 13.00
CA LYS A 39 2.63 26.47 11.80
C LYS A 39 2.27 25.32 10.86
N GLY A 40 2.24 25.60 9.55
CA GLY A 40 1.94 24.60 8.52
C GLY A 40 0.46 24.27 8.31
N THR A 41 -0.46 24.98 8.99
CA THR A 41 -1.91 24.83 8.78
C THR A 41 -2.36 25.39 7.43
N ILE A 42 -1.63 26.37 6.89
CA ILE A 42 -1.84 26.93 5.56
C ILE A 42 -0.47 27.17 4.91
N MET A 43 -0.30 26.71 3.67
CA MET A 43 0.96 26.81 2.93
C MET A 43 0.66 27.00 1.44
N ARG A 44 1.59 27.60 0.69
CA ARG A 44 1.47 27.64 -0.77
C ARG A 44 1.84 26.28 -1.35
N LEU A 45 0.99 25.74 -2.22
CA LEU A 45 1.20 24.41 -2.81
C LEU A 45 2.50 24.31 -3.63
N GLY A 46 2.92 25.40 -4.28
CA GLY A 46 4.15 25.45 -5.08
C GLY A 46 5.44 25.64 -4.28
N GLU A 47 5.36 25.90 -2.97
CA GLU A 47 6.54 25.91 -2.08
C GLU A 47 6.93 24.48 -1.65
N GLN A 48 6.15 23.46 -2.05
CA GLN A 48 6.56 22.07 -1.97
C GLN A 48 7.37 21.69 -3.22
N THR A 49 8.69 21.64 -3.06
CA THR A 49 9.55 20.83 -3.93
C THR A 49 9.01 19.40 -3.87
N HIS A 50 8.48 18.88 -4.99
CA HIS A 50 7.98 17.51 -5.21
C HIS A 50 7.58 16.75 -3.94
N LEU A 51 6.27 16.56 -3.71
CA LEU A 51 5.76 15.68 -2.64
C LEU A 51 6.36 14.26 -2.78
N ASP A 52 7.57 14.06 -2.25
CA ASP A 52 8.18 12.77 -1.95
C ASP A 52 7.33 12.22 -0.81
N VAL A 53 6.25 11.52 -1.17
CA VAL A 53 5.37 10.89 -0.19
C VAL A 53 6.12 9.67 0.33
N PRO A 54 6.53 9.66 1.62
CA PRO A 54 7.24 8.52 2.16
C PRO A 54 6.36 7.26 2.04
N SER A 55 6.97 6.14 1.71
CA SER A 55 6.27 4.87 1.51
C SER A 55 6.97 3.74 2.25
N ILE A 56 6.28 2.60 2.35
CA ILE A 56 6.78 1.36 2.93
C ILE A 56 6.69 0.30 1.82
N SER A 57 7.80 -0.36 1.49
CA SER A 57 7.82 -1.39 0.45
C SER A 57 6.81 -2.49 0.78
N THR A 58 6.13 -2.99 -0.25
CA THR A 58 5.23 -4.13 -0.15
C THR A 58 5.95 -5.48 -0.12
N GLY A 59 7.25 -5.50 -0.39
CA GLY A 59 8.04 -6.72 -0.60
C GLY A 59 7.88 -7.32 -2.00
N ALA A 60 6.91 -6.86 -2.78
CA ALA A 60 6.74 -7.19 -4.19
C ALA A 60 7.16 -5.99 -5.05
N LEU A 61 8.34 -6.05 -5.66
CA LEU A 61 8.86 -4.96 -6.51
C LEU A 61 7.86 -4.56 -7.60
N ALA A 62 7.19 -5.53 -8.22
CA ALA A 62 6.17 -5.26 -9.23
C ALA A 62 5.01 -4.40 -8.69
N LEU A 63 4.62 -4.60 -7.43
CA LEU A 63 3.56 -3.84 -6.78
C LEU A 63 4.05 -2.45 -6.36
N ASP A 64 5.28 -2.34 -5.86
CA ASP A 64 5.89 -1.06 -5.51
C ASP A 64 6.01 -0.13 -6.74
N ILE A 65 6.36 -0.70 -7.89
CA ILE A 65 6.34 -0.02 -9.19
C ILE A 65 4.92 0.37 -9.60
N ALA A 66 3.96 -0.56 -9.53
CA ALA A 66 2.56 -0.30 -9.89
C ALA A 66 1.89 0.77 -9.01
N LEU A 67 2.35 0.94 -7.77
CA LEU A 67 1.90 2.00 -6.87
C LEU A 67 2.43 3.38 -7.25
N GLY A 68 3.55 3.45 -8.00
CA GLY A 68 4.15 4.66 -8.54
C GLY A 68 4.85 5.56 -7.51
N VAL A 69 4.82 5.18 -6.23
CA VAL A 69 5.49 5.88 -5.11
C VAL A 69 6.42 4.97 -4.32
N GLY A 70 6.77 3.80 -4.88
CA GLY A 70 7.73 2.85 -4.29
C GLY A 70 7.19 1.99 -3.15
N GLY A 71 5.88 2.01 -2.90
CA GLY A 71 5.26 1.21 -1.85
C GLY A 71 3.96 1.80 -1.31
N LEU A 72 3.51 1.32 -0.15
CA LEU A 72 2.32 1.83 0.51
C LEU A 72 2.61 3.17 1.19
N PRO A 73 1.81 4.22 0.94
CA PRO A 73 2.08 5.57 1.40
C PRO A 73 1.89 5.72 2.91
N ARG A 74 2.89 6.29 3.58
CA ARG A 74 2.83 6.73 4.97
C ARG A 74 1.85 7.88 5.14
N GLY A 75 1.20 7.92 6.30
CA GLY A 75 0.21 8.93 6.65
C GLY A 75 -1.09 8.85 5.87
N ARG A 76 -1.43 7.66 5.33
CA ARG A 76 -2.63 7.44 4.52
C ARG A 76 -3.36 6.17 4.95
N VAL A 77 -4.63 6.12 4.58
CA VAL A 77 -5.47 4.91 4.68
C VAL A 77 -5.33 4.11 3.38
N VAL A 78 -5.07 2.81 3.51
CA VAL A 78 -4.99 1.83 2.42
C VAL A 78 -6.04 0.75 2.67
N GLU A 79 -6.72 0.28 1.62
CA GLU A 79 -7.59 -0.90 1.71
C GLU A 79 -7.05 -2.00 0.80
N VAL A 80 -6.83 -3.18 1.36
CA VAL A 80 -6.45 -4.41 0.65
C VAL A 80 -7.64 -5.36 0.70
N PHE A 81 -8.29 -5.57 -0.43
CA PHE A 81 -9.49 -6.42 -0.49
C PHE A 81 -9.35 -7.50 -1.56
N GLY A 82 -10.06 -8.60 -1.36
CA GLY A 82 -9.96 -9.75 -2.24
C GLY A 82 -10.63 -11.00 -1.68
N PRO A 83 -10.73 -12.06 -2.48
CA PRO A 83 -11.25 -13.35 -2.04
C PRO A 83 -10.49 -13.91 -0.83
N GLU A 84 -11.07 -14.90 -0.16
CA GLU A 84 -10.35 -15.69 0.84
C GLU A 84 -9.10 -16.33 0.23
N SER A 85 -8.06 -16.50 1.06
CA SER A 85 -6.77 -17.07 0.65
C SER A 85 -6.09 -16.37 -0.55
N SER A 86 -6.47 -15.12 -0.86
CA SER A 86 -5.84 -14.35 -1.94
C SER A 86 -4.48 -13.75 -1.60
N GLY A 87 -4.08 -13.78 -0.33
CA GLY A 87 -2.81 -13.23 0.16
C GLY A 87 -2.90 -11.86 0.84
N LYS A 88 -4.11 -11.39 1.23
CA LYS A 88 -4.32 -10.11 1.92
C LYS A 88 -3.44 -9.97 3.16
N THR A 89 -3.56 -10.90 4.10
CA THR A 89 -2.80 -10.92 5.35
C THR A 89 -1.31 -11.09 5.09
N THR A 90 -0.92 -11.99 4.17
CA THR A 90 0.48 -12.14 3.74
C THR A 90 1.09 -10.82 3.26
N LEU A 91 0.40 -10.10 2.37
CA LEU A 91 0.86 -8.79 1.90
C LEU A 91 1.02 -7.79 3.05
N CYS A 92 0.06 -7.76 3.98
CA CYS A 92 0.14 -6.89 5.15
C CYS A 92 1.33 -7.24 6.06
N LEU A 93 1.60 -8.53 6.28
CA LEU A 93 2.76 -9.00 7.05
C LEU A 93 4.09 -8.62 6.40
N HIS A 94 4.20 -8.66 5.06
CA HIS A 94 5.39 -8.15 4.39
C HIS A 94 5.59 -6.64 4.58
N VAL A 95 4.51 -5.85 4.51
CA VAL A 95 4.61 -4.41 4.78
C VAL A 95 5.04 -4.16 6.22
N VAL A 96 4.52 -4.92 7.18
CA VAL A 96 4.95 -4.86 8.59
C VAL A 96 6.43 -5.23 8.74
N ALA A 97 6.86 -6.36 8.18
CA ALA A 97 8.26 -6.79 8.22
C ALA A 97 9.21 -5.75 7.60
N ASN A 98 8.82 -5.15 6.47
CA ASN A 98 9.62 -4.12 5.81
C ASN A 98 9.66 -2.81 6.62
N ALA A 99 8.56 -2.43 7.28
CA ALA A 99 8.56 -1.29 8.18
C ALA A 99 9.50 -1.52 9.37
N GLN A 100 9.47 -2.71 9.97
CA GLN A 100 10.35 -3.09 11.07
C GLN A 100 11.83 -3.12 10.66
N ARG A 101 12.14 -3.67 9.48
CA ARG A 101 13.51 -3.65 8.93
C ARG A 101 14.04 -2.23 8.75
N ALA A 102 13.16 -1.28 8.42
CA ALA A 102 13.50 0.14 8.34
C ALA A 102 13.52 0.86 9.71
N GLY A 103 13.51 0.12 10.83
CA GLY A 103 13.52 0.65 12.19
C GLY A 103 12.17 1.21 12.68
N GLY A 104 11.08 0.95 11.95
CA GLY A 104 9.74 1.40 12.30
C GLY A 104 8.96 0.40 13.16
N VAL A 105 7.87 0.87 13.76
CA VAL A 105 7.02 0.05 14.63
C VAL A 105 5.77 -0.44 13.87
N GLY A 106 5.55 -1.75 13.91
CA GLY A 106 4.35 -2.39 13.39
C GLY A 106 3.30 -2.65 14.46
N ALA A 107 2.04 -2.46 14.11
CA ALA A 107 0.90 -2.86 14.92
C ALA A 107 -0.14 -3.62 14.10
N PHE A 108 -0.77 -4.63 14.72
CA PHE A 108 -1.73 -5.52 14.09
C PHE A 108 -2.96 -5.69 14.99
N ILE A 109 -4.12 -5.29 14.49
CA ILE A 109 -5.42 -5.51 15.13
C ILE A 109 -6.07 -6.69 14.41
N ASP A 110 -5.95 -7.86 15.02
CA ASP A 110 -6.43 -9.14 14.51
C ASP A 110 -7.83 -9.41 15.06
N VAL A 111 -8.83 -8.92 14.34
CA VAL A 111 -10.25 -9.11 14.65
C VAL A 111 -10.77 -10.45 14.09
N GLU A 112 -10.07 -11.03 13.11
CA GLU A 112 -10.38 -12.37 12.60
C GLU A 112 -9.84 -13.50 13.50
N HIS A 113 -8.99 -13.19 14.49
CA HIS A 113 -8.29 -14.15 15.35
C HIS A 113 -7.56 -15.25 14.56
N ALA A 114 -7.00 -14.87 13.40
CA ALA A 114 -6.50 -15.79 12.39
C ALA A 114 -5.00 -15.62 12.09
N LEU A 115 -4.31 -14.72 12.80
CA LEU A 115 -2.89 -14.50 12.59
C LEU A 115 -2.08 -15.71 13.10
N ASP A 116 -1.28 -16.33 12.22
CA ASP A 116 -0.31 -17.37 12.57
C ASP A 116 1.07 -16.75 12.87
N PRO A 117 1.54 -16.74 14.14
CA PRO A 117 2.84 -16.19 14.49
C PRO A 117 4.00 -16.91 13.79
N SER A 118 3.90 -18.23 13.58
CA SER A 118 4.96 -19.01 12.95
C SER A 118 5.15 -18.59 11.50
N TYR A 119 4.06 -18.36 10.78
CA TYR A 119 4.10 -17.86 9.41
C TYR A 119 4.59 -16.40 9.34
N ALA A 120 4.13 -15.54 10.25
CA ALA A 120 4.60 -14.16 10.34
C ALA A 120 6.12 -14.07 10.57
N ARG A 121 6.67 -14.91 11.46
CA ARG A 121 8.12 -15.01 11.68
C ARG A 121 8.87 -15.42 10.42
N ARG A 122 8.36 -16.40 9.66
CA ARG A 122 8.97 -16.83 8.38
C ARG A 122 9.00 -15.73 7.31
N ILE A 123 7.98 -14.86 7.30
CA ILE A 123 7.95 -13.66 6.43
C ILE A 123 9.02 -12.62 6.85
N GLY A 124 9.53 -12.71 8.08
CA GLY A 124 10.51 -11.78 8.64
C GLY A 124 9.90 -10.71 9.53
N VAL A 125 8.69 -10.92 10.06
CA VAL A 125 8.11 -10.05 11.09
C VAL A 125 8.84 -10.27 12.41
N ASN A 126 9.34 -9.20 13.02
CA ASN A 126 9.87 -9.25 14.37
C ASN A 126 8.69 -9.33 15.36
N LEU A 127 8.41 -10.54 15.86
CA LEU A 127 7.28 -10.79 16.75
C LEU A 127 7.45 -10.19 18.16
N GLU A 128 8.68 -9.92 18.59
CA GLU A 128 8.94 -9.38 19.93
C GLU A 128 8.56 -7.90 20.02
N GLU A 129 8.69 -7.19 18.90
CA GLU A 129 8.38 -5.76 18.79
C GLU A 129 7.01 -5.50 18.15
N LEU A 130 6.35 -6.52 17.60
CA LEU A 130 5.04 -6.38 16.98
C LEU A 130 3.96 -6.14 18.05
N LEU A 131 3.28 -5.00 17.97
CA LEU A 131 2.10 -4.74 18.80
C LEU A 131 0.91 -5.52 18.23
N ILE A 132 0.33 -6.43 19.00
CA ILE A 132 -0.87 -7.18 18.62
C ILE A 132 -2.05 -6.84 19.54
N SER A 133 -3.24 -6.73 18.96
CA SER A 133 -4.50 -6.61 19.70
C SER A 133 -5.56 -7.50 19.06
N GLN A 134 -6.31 -8.21 19.90
CA GLN A 134 -7.40 -9.12 19.51
C GLN A 134 -8.69 -8.69 20.22
N PRO A 135 -9.32 -7.59 19.77
CA PRO A 135 -10.52 -7.04 20.41
C PRO A 135 -11.78 -7.81 20.00
N ASP A 136 -12.72 -7.96 20.93
CA ASP A 136 -14.00 -8.62 20.65
C ASP A 136 -14.96 -7.75 19.82
N ALA A 137 -15.00 -6.43 20.09
CA ALA A 137 -15.92 -5.49 19.46
C ALA A 137 -15.23 -4.50 18.51
N GLY A 138 -15.92 -4.16 17.42
CA GLY A 138 -15.42 -3.24 16.40
C GLY A 138 -15.15 -1.83 16.93
N GLU A 139 -15.94 -1.34 17.89
CA GLU A 139 -15.67 -0.07 18.56
C GLU A 139 -14.32 -0.08 19.29
N ASP A 140 -14.03 -1.16 20.02
CA ASP A 140 -12.80 -1.29 20.80
C ASP A 140 -11.59 -1.39 19.87
N ALA A 141 -11.69 -2.17 18.79
CA ALA A 141 -10.69 -2.24 17.73
C ALA A 141 -10.33 -0.85 17.17
N LEU A 142 -11.35 -0.04 16.83
CA LEU A 142 -11.15 1.28 16.22
C LEU A 142 -10.65 2.32 17.24
N ASN A 143 -10.99 2.19 18.53
CA ASN A 143 -10.46 3.04 19.60
C ASN A 143 -8.99 2.72 19.89
N ILE A 144 -8.60 1.44 19.86
CA ILE A 144 -7.20 1.01 19.97
C ILE A 144 -6.40 1.56 18.78
N ALA A 145 -6.93 1.42 17.56
CA ALA A 145 -6.34 2.02 16.37
C ALA A 145 -6.13 3.54 16.51
N GLU A 146 -7.14 4.26 17.03
CA GLU A 146 -7.04 5.71 17.24
C GLU A 146 -5.94 6.06 18.26
N THR A 147 -5.85 5.31 19.35
CA THR A 147 -4.86 5.53 20.40
C THR A 147 -3.44 5.28 19.87
N LEU A 148 -3.24 4.18 19.15
CA LEU A 148 -1.95 3.83 18.54
C LEU A 148 -1.51 4.89 17.54
N VAL A 149 -2.41 5.34 16.65
CA VAL A 149 -2.13 6.40 15.68
C VAL A 149 -1.76 7.72 16.38
N ARG A 150 -2.51 8.10 17.42
CA ARG A 150 -2.27 9.36 18.15
C ARG A 150 -0.98 9.38 18.97
N SER A 151 -0.41 8.22 19.28
CA SER A 151 0.88 8.12 19.95
C SER A 151 2.05 8.63 19.08
N ASN A 152 1.86 8.68 17.76
CA ASN A 152 2.90 8.93 16.75
C ASN A 152 4.08 7.96 16.80
N ALA A 153 3.95 6.83 17.49
CA ALA A 153 4.99 5.82 17.62
C ALA A 153 4.83 4.66 16.63
N VAL A 154 3.70 4.55 15.92
CA VAL A 154 3.39 3.44 15.01
C VAL A 154 3.57 3.87 13.55
N ASP A 155 4.43 3.18 12.82
CA ASP A 155 4.73 3.42 11.41
C ASP A 155 3.72 2.73 10.48
N VAL A 156 3.28 1.53 10.85
CA VAL A 156 2.28 0.77 10.11
C VAL A 156 1.28 0.12 11.07
N LEU A 157 0.00 0.29 10.76
CA LEU A 157 -1.10 -0.29 11.52
C LEU A 157 -1.99 -1.10 10.57
N VAL A 158 -2.13 -2.39 10.82
CA VAL A 158 -3.02 -3.29 10.08
C VAL A 158 -4.27 -3.58 10.90
N ILE A 159 -5.43 -3.52 10.26
CA ILE A 159 -6.72 -3.96 10.82
C ILE A 159 -7.25 -5.09 9.95
N ASP A 160 -7.21 -6.31 10.48
CA ASP A 160 -7.59 -7.55 9.80
C ASP A 160 -8.79 -8.21 10.51
N SER A 161 -10.03 -8.06 10.04
CA SER A 161 -10.49 -7.34 8.85
C SER A 161 -11.72 -6.47 9.12
N VAL A 162 -12.05 -5.58 8.18
CA VAL A 162 -13.25 -4.73 8.25
C VAL A 162 -14.53 -5.55 8.37
N ALA A 163 -14.58 -6.73 7.75
CA ALA A 163 -15.74 -7.60 7.81
C ALA A 163 -16.03 -8.07 9.25
N ALA A 164 -14.97 -8.26 10.05
CA ALA A 164 -15.02 -8.71 11.43
C ALA A 164 -15.19 -7.57 12.46
N LEU A 165 -15.22 -6.30 12.04
CA LEU A 165 -15.52 -5.18 12.93
C LEU A 165 -17.02 -5.15 13.26
N VAL A 166 -17.45 -6.09 14.11
CA VAL A 166 -18.84 -6.25 14.54
C VAL A 166 -19.13 -5.26 15.67
N PRO A 167 -20.15 -4.39 15.54
CA PRO A 167 -20.53 -3.48 16.61
C PRO A 167 -21.00 -4.21 17.87
N ARG A 168 -20.72 -3.65 19.05
CA ARG A 168 -21.09 -4.27 20.35
C ARG A 168 -22.59 -4.61 20.44
N ALA A 169 -23.46 -3.71 19.96
CA ALA A 169 -24.90 -3.95 19.99
C ALA A 169 -25.35 -5.14 19.12
N GLU A 170 -24.55 -5.53 18.11
CA GLU A 170 -24.80 -6.72 17.30
C GLU A 170 -24.27 -7.99 17.98
N LEU A 171 -23.15 -7.90 18.71
CA LEU A 171 -22.59 -9.01 19.50
C LEU A 171 -23.47 -9.38 20.72
N GLU A 172 -24.05 -8.37 21.38
CA GLU A 172 -24.94 -8.55 22.53
C GLU A 172 -26.39 -8.88 22.12
N GLY A 173 -26.72 -8.70 20.84
CA GLY A 173 -28.03 -9.01 20.26
C GLY A 173 -28.28 -10.51 20.10
N GLN A 174 -29.51 -10.88 19.77
CA GLN A 174 -29.86 -12.27 19.45
C GLN A 174 -29.65 -12.56 17.96
N MET A 175 -29.35 -13.82 17.64
CA MET A 175 -29.27 -14.27 16.25
C MET A 175 -30.62 -14.03 15.55
N GLY A 176 -30.60 -13.21 14.49
CA GLY A 176 -31.80 -12.80 13.75
C GLY A 176 -32.25 -11.37 14.02
N ASP A 177 -31.66 -10.69 15.02
CA ASP A 177 -31.90 -9.27 15.25
C ASP A 177 -31.40 -8.43 14.08
N THR A 178 -32.17 -7.39 13.75
CA THR A 178 -31.92 -6.57 12.57
C THR A 178 -31.12 -5.31 12.92
N HIS A 179 -29.82 -5.33 12.62
CA HIS A 179 -28.90 -4.20 12.86
C HIS A 179 -28.49 -3.50 11.55
N VAL A 180 -29.45 -2.86 10.86
CA VAL A 180 -29.19 -2.29 9.54
C VAL A 180 -28.16 -1.16 9.58
N GLY A 181 -27.03 -1.37 8.91
CA GLY A 181 -26.03 -0.33 8.62
C GLY A 181 -25.21 0.14 9.82
N LEU A 182 -25.25 -0.59 10.94
CA LEU A 182 -24.53 -0.21 12.16
C LEU A 182 -23.01 -0.18 11.93
N GLN A 183 -22.45 -1.23 11.32
CA GLN A 183 -21.03 -1.29 10.95
C GLN A 183 -20.63 -0.14 10.01
N ALA A 184 -21.48 0.21 9.02
CA ALA A 184 -21.17 1.30 8.09
C ALA A 184 -21.13 2.67 8.78
N ARG A 185 -21.99 2.89 9.79
CA ARG A 185 -21.99 4.11 10.61
C ARG A 185 -20.75 4.17 11.50
N LEU A 186 -20.40 3.07 12.15
CA LEU A 186 -19.20 2.93 12.96
C LEU A 186 -17.94 3.28 12.14
N MET A 187 -17.77 2.65 10.97
CA MET A 187 -16.66 2.92 10.07
C MET A 187 -16.61 4.39 9.62
N SER A 188 -17.77 4.99 9.30
CA SER A 188 -17.84 6.39 8.90
C SER A 188 -17.40 7.35 10.01
N GLN A 189 -17.76 7.05 11.26
CA GLN A 189 -17.37 7.84 12.43
C GLN A 189 -15.88 7.67 12.74
N ALA A 190 -15.40 6.43 12.76
CA ALA A 190 -14.00 6.12 13.06
C ALA A 190 -13.04 6.73 12.03
N LEU A 191 -13.30 6.54 10.73
CA LEU A 191 -12.44 7.10 9.68
C LEU A 191 -12.38 8.63 9.72
N ARG A 192 -13.48 9.30 10.10
CA ARG A 192 -13.50 10.76 10.28
C ARG A 192 -12.56 11.23 11.39
N LYS A 193 -12.43 10.45 12.47
CA LYS A 193 -11.49 10.74 13.58
C LYS A 193 -10.06 10.35 13.22
N LEU A 194 -9.88 9.15 12.66
CA LEU A 194 -8.57 8.55 12.38
C LEU A 194 -7.78 9.31 11.32
N THR A 195 -8.42 9.77 10.24
CA THR A 195 -7.72 10.29 9.05
C THR A 195 -6.77 11.45 9.38
N ALA A 196 -7.18 12.37 10.25
CA ALA A 196 -6.33 13.48 10.66
C ALA A 196 -5.15 13.03 11.53
N GLY A 197 -5.37 12.06 12.42
CA GLY A 197 -4.31 11.45 13.22
C GLY A 197 -3.30 10.73 12.34
N ILE A 198 -3.78 9.87 11.44
CA ILE A 198 -2.98 9.09 10.48
C ILE A 198 -2.06 10.00 9.68
N TYR A 199 -2.59 11.11 9.14
CA TYR A 199 -1.78 12.06 8.38
C TYR A 199 -0.67 12.70 9.22
N LYS A 200 -0.98 13.11 10.46
CA LYS A 200 -0.02 13.77 11.36
C LYS A 200 1.05 12.80 11.86
N SER A 201 0.68 11.58 12.21
CA SER A 201 1.58 10.54 12.72
C SER A 201 2.43 9.90 11.62
N ARG A 202 2.09 10.12 10.35
CA ARG A 202 2.67 9.42 9.20
C ARG A 202 2.50 7.90 9.26
N THR A 203 1.55 7.38 10.03
CA THR A 203 1.21 5.96 10.07
C THR A 203 0.62 5.50 8.73
N CYS A 204 1.11 4.42 8.15
CA CYS A 204 0.43 3.71 7.07
C CYS A 204 -0.67 2.82 7.68
N CYS A 205 -1.93 3.19 7.52
CA CYS A 205 -3.05 2.46 8.11
C CYS A 205 -3.73 1.59 7.06
N ILE A 206 -3.61 0.27 7.20
CA ILE A 206 -4.07 -0.73 6.25
C ILE A 206 -5.30 -1.42 6.81
N PHE A 207 -6.40 -1.39 6.06
CA PHE A 207 -7.58 -2.18 6.33
C PHE A 207 -7.63 -3.35 5.34
N THR A 208 -7.69 -4.57 5.84
CA THR A 208 -8.04 -5.70 4.98
C THR A 208 -9.56 -5.79 4.86
N ASN A 209 -10.05 -6.29 3.73
CA ASN A 209 -11.48 -6.47 3.53
C ASN A 209 -11.79 -7.69 2.67
N GLN A 210 -12.98 -8.25 2.89
CA GLN A 210 -13.47 -9.38 2.11
C GLN A 210 -14.34 -8.89 0.95
N ILE A 211 -14.45 -9.71 -0.10
CA ILE A 211 -15.44 -9.48 -1.16
C ILE A 211 -16.78 -10.08 -0.71
N ARG A 212 -17.86 -9.36 -0.97
CA ARG A 212 -19.25 -9.80 -0.88
C ARG A 212 -19.94 -9.50 -2.20
N GLU A 213 -21.05 -10.17 -2.47
CA GLU A 213 -21.85 -9.90 -3.66
C GLU A 213 -23.14 -9.18 -3.29
N LYS A 214 -23.54 -8.20 -4.11
CA LYS A 214 -24.85 -7.58 -4.01
C LYS A 214 -25.87 -8.39 -4.79
N ILE A 215 -26.88 -8.86 -4.09
CA ILE A 215 -28.03 -9.54 -4.69
C ILE A 215 -28.79 -8.56 -5.59
N GLY A 216 -29.20 -9.01 -6.78
CA GLY A 216 -30.07 -8.25 -7.69
C GLY A 216 -29.36 -7.31 -8.66
N VAL A 217 -28.04 -7.36 -8.79
CA VAL A 217 -27.30 -6.59 -9.81
C VAL A 217 -27.36 -7.33 -11.15
N MET A 218 -28.13 -6.79 -12.12
CA MET A 218 -28.24 -7.36 -13.47
C MET A 218 -27.19 -6.83 -14.46
N PHE A 219 -26.55 -5.68 -14.16
CA PHE A 219 -25.55 -5.04 -15.02
C PHE A 219 -24.35 -4.56 -14.19
N GLY A 220 -23.13 -4.80 -14.70
CA GLY A 220 -21.88 -4.45 -14.02
C GLY A 220 -21.38 -5.54 -13.06
N SER A 221 -20.37 -5.22 -12.25
CA SER A 221 -19.85 -6.16 -11.24
C SER A 221 -20.76 -6.18 -9.99
N PRO A 222 -21.19 -7.36 -9.51
CA PRO A 222 -21.95 -7.48 -8.26
C PRO A 222 -21.07 -7.33 -7.01
N GLU A 223 -19.74 -7.34 -7.17
CA GLU A 223 -18.80 -7.34 -6.05
C GLU A 223 -18.84 -6.01 -5.26
N THR A 224 -18.84 -6.14 -3.93
CA THR A 224 -18.76 -5.05 -2.97
C THR A 224 -17.87 -5.44 -1.79
N THR A 225 -17.57 -4.48 -0.93
CA THR A 225 -16.83 -4.70 0.31
C THR A 225 -17.67 -4.29 1.54
N PRO A 226 -17.57 -5.01 2.67
CA PRO A 226 -18.15 -4.65 3.97
C PRO A 226 -17.69 -3.27 4.51
N GLY A 227 -18.33 -2.78 5.57
CA GLY A 227 -18.00 -1.49 6.20
C GLY A 227 -18.57 -0.25 5.50
N GLY A 228 -19.49 -0.42 4.54
CA GLY A 228 -20.14 0.66 3.83
C GLY A 228 -19.24 1.40 2.83
N ARG A 229 -19.58 2.64 2.48
CA ARG A 229 -18.85 3.42 1.46
C ARG A 229 -17.71 4.27 2.01
N ALA A 230 -17.68 4.52 3.32
CA ALA A 230 -16.72 5.46 3.92
C ALA A 230 -15.27 5.08 3.60
N LEU A 231 -14.90 3.82 3.85
CA LEU A 231 -13.54 3.34 3.58
C LEU A 231 -13.11 3.59 2.12
N LYS A 232 -14.01 3.34 1.16
CA LYS A 232 -13.75 3.60 -0.27
C LYS A 232 -13.45 5.06 -0.57
N PHE A 233 -13.96 6.02 0.20
CA PHE A 233 -13.70 7.46 0.00
C PHE A 233 -12.42 7.92 0.72
N TYR A 234 -12.23 7.50 1.97
CA TYR A 234 -11.10 7.88 2.82
C TYR A 234 -9.77 7.26 2.37
N THR A 235 -9.80 6.03 1.84
CA THR A 235 -8.61 5.38 1.28
C THR A 235 -7.91 6.24 0.23
N SER A 236 -6.58 6.30 0.30
CA SER A 236 -5.74 6.87 -0.77
C SER A 236 -5.38 5.83 -1.81
N VAL A 237 -5.17 4.59 -1.36
CA VAL A 237 -4.87 3.44 -2.20
C VAL A 237 -5.88 2.33 -1.92
N ARG A 238 -6.37 1.67 -2.96
CA ARG A 238 -7.19 0.45 -2.84
C ARG A 238 -6.60 -0.63 -3.76
N LEU A 239 -6.37 -1.80 -3.20
CA LEU A 239 -5.75 -2.94 -3.86
C LEU A 239 -6.76 -4.09 -3.94
N ASP A 240 -7.04 -4.56 -5.16
CA ASP A 240 -7.79 -5.80 -5.42
C ASP A 240 -6.78 -6.93 -5.62
N ILE A 241 -6.62 -7.79 -4.62
CA ILE A 241 -5.66 -8.89 -4.61
C ILE A 241 -6.36 -10.22 -4.85
N ARG A 242 -5.89 -10.99 -5.84
CA ARG A 242 -6.48 -12.27 -6.26
C ARG A 242 -5.41 -13.32 -6.53
N ARG A 243 -5.70 -14.56 -6.14
CA ARG A 243 -4.99 -15.73 -6.65
C ARG A 243 -5.42 -15.98 -8.09
N ILE A 244 -4.45 -16.02 -9.01
CA ILE A 244 -4.69 -16.30 -10.44
C ILE A 244 -4.17 -17.67 -10.88
N GLY A 245 -3.34 -18.33 -10.06
CA GLY A 245 -2.86 -19.68 -10.34
C GLY A 245 -2.20 -20.31 -9.12
N THR A 246 -2.00 -21.63 -9.19
CA THR A 246 -1.24 -22.40 -8.19
C THR A 246 0.12 -22.77 -8.78
N ILE A 247 1.18 -22.49 -8.03
CA ILE A 247 2.55 -22.86 -8.35
C ILE A 247 2.76 -24.28 -7.81
N LYS A 248 3.24 -25.18 -8.67
CA LYS A 248 3.47 -26.59 -8.33
C LYS A 248 4.90 -27.00 -8.64
N ASP A 249 5.42 -27.94 -7.86
CA ASP A 249 6.68 -28.61 -8.19
C ASP A 249 6.49 -29.64 -9.33
N SER A 250 7.59 -30.29 -9.71
CA SER A 250 7.60 -31.36 -10.72
C SER A 250 6.76 -32.59 -10.32
N GLY A 251 6.52 -32.79 -9.01
CA GLY A 251 5.67 -33.84 -8.47
C GLY A 251 4.19 -33.46 -8.37
N GLY A 252 3.81 -32.23 -8.74
CA GLY A 252 2.44 -31.72 -8.67
C GLY A 252 2.02 -31.18 -7.30
N LYS A 253 2.91 -31.15 -6.30
CA LYS A 253 2.65 -30.57 -4.97
C LYS A 253 2.55 -29.05 -5.09
N ALA A 254 1.54 -28.46 -4.46
CA ALA A 254 1.39 -27.01 -4.42
C ALA A 254 2.46 -26.37 -3.52
N LEU A 255 3.26 -25.47 -4.10
CA LEU A 255 4.32 -24.73 -3.41
C LEU A 255 3.91 -23.29 -3.08
N GLY A 256 2.96 -22.73 -3.82
CA GLY A 256 2.54 -21.36 -3.66
C GLY A 256 1.43 -20.96 -4.62
N ASN A 257 1.18 -19.66 -4.68
CA ASN A 257 0.14 -19.05 -5.47
C ASN A 257 0.73 -17.94 -6.35
N ARG A 258 0.41 -17.97 -7.65
CA ARG A 258 0.59 -16.80 -8.50
C ARG A 258 -0.52 -15.82 -8.16
N THR A 259 -0.13 -14.61 -7.79
CA THR A 259 -1.01 -13.59 -7.25
C THR A 259 -1.00 -12.37 -8.14
N ARG A 260 -2.17 -11.79 -8.39
CA ARG A 260 -2.36 -10.54 -9.12
C ARG A 260 -2.95 -9.50 -8.19
N VAL A 261 -2.37 -8.30 -8.19
CA VAL A 261 -2.89 -7.14 -7.47
C VAL A 261 -3.21 -6.04 -8.47
N LYS A 262 -4.44 -5.54 -8.46
CA LYS A 262 -4.85 -4.37 -9.24
C LYS A 262 -5.01 -3.16 -8.32
N VAL A 263 -4.35 -2.05 -8.67
CA VAL A 263 -4.48 -0.78 -7.96
C VAL A 263 -5.77 -0.08 -8.40
N VAL A 264 -6.91 -0.48 -7.84
CA VAL A 264 -8.23 0.03 -8.27
C VAL A 264 -8.50 1.48 -7.85
N LYS A 265 -7.69 2.02 -6.94
CA LYS A 265 -7.68 3.45 -6.58
C LYS A 265 -6.27 3.85 -6.18
N ASN A 266 -5.82 5.00 -6.67
CA ASN A 266 -4.56 5.63 -6.27
C ASN A 266 -4.75 7.16 -6.33
N LYS A 267 -4.51 7.85 -5.22
CA LYS A 267 -4.56 9.33 -5.12
C LYS A 267 -3.18 9.98 -5.28
N LEU A 268 -2.13 9.18 -5.44
CA LEU A 268 -0.74 9.62 -5.39
C LEU A 268 -0.03 9.44 -6.73
N ALA A 269 -0.37 8.39 -7.46
CA ALA A 269 0.11 8.10 -8.80
C ALA A 269 -1.06 7.59 -9.68
N PRO A 270 -0.84 7.35 -10.98
CA PRO A 270 -1.87 6.82 -11.86
C PRO A 270 -2.48 5.51 -11.33
N PRO A 271 -3.82 5.40 -11.22
CA PRO A 271 -4.48 4.16 -10.82
C PRO A 271 -4.54 3.13 -11.96
N PHE A 272 -5.09 1.96 -11.65
CA PHE A 272 -5.39 0.84 -12.54
C PHE A 272 -4.20 0.03 -13.06
N GLN A 273 -3.01 0.33 -12.54
CA GLN A 273 -1.84 -0.52 -12.71
C GLN A 273 -2.08 -1.91 -12.11
N VAL A 274 -1.44 -2.92 -12.69
CA VAL A 274 -1.53 -4.32 -12.28
C VAL A 274 -0.12 -4.82 -11.99
N ALA A 275 0.02 -5.53 -10.88
CA ALA A 275 1.24 -6.23 -10.52
C ALA A 275 0.94 -7.72 -10.38
N GLU A 276 1.89 -8.55 -10.81
CA GLU A 276 1.85 -9.99 -10.60
C GLU A 276 3.13 -10.44 -9.90
N PHE A 277 2.98 -11.32 -8.92
CA PHE A 277 4.09 -11.88 -8.14
C PHE A 277 3.68 -13.20 -7.52
N ASP A 278 4.67 -13.93 -7.02
CA ASP A 278 4.47 -15.22 -6.39
C ASP A 278 4.37 -15.06 -4.87
N ILE A 279 3.39 -15.74 -4.26
CA ILE A 279 3.31 -15.96 -2.81
C ILE A 279 3.58 -17.43 -2.56
N MET A 280 4.74 -17.75 -2.02
CA MET A 280 5.16 -19.09 -1.65
C MET A 280 4.68 -19.41 -0.23
N PHE A 281 4.32 -20.67 0.02
CA PHE A 281 3.80 -21.08 1.34
C PHE A 281 4.88 -21.12 2.43
N ASN A 282 6.16 -21.22 2.06
CA ASN A 282 7.28 -21.28 2.99
C ASN A 282 7.92 -19.92 3.28
N GLU A 283 7.95 -18.99 2.32
CA GLU A 283 8.67 -17.70 2.44
C GLU A 283 7.79 -16.46 2.27
N GLY A 284 6.51 -16.60 1.87
CA GLY A 284 5.65 -15.46 1.55
C GLY A 284 5.92 -14.92 0.14
N ILE A 285 5.89 -13.60 -0.03
CA ILE A 285 6.16 -12.92 -1.32
C ILE A 285 7.59 -13.21 -1.75
N SER A 286 7.74 -13.78 -2.95
CA SER A 286 9.05 -14.11 -3.49
C SER A 286 9.70 -12.89 -4.13
N ARG A 287 10.59 -12.21 -3.39
CA ARG A 287 11.30 -11.00 -3.84
C ARG A 287 12.15 -11.27 -5.09
N SER A 288 12.93 -12.37 -5.08
CA SER A 288 13.76 -12.78 -6.23
C SER A 288 12.92 -13.03 -7.48
N GLY A 289 11.77 -13.72 -7.33
CA GLY A 289 10.82 -13.93 -8.42
C GLY A 289 10.23 -12.63 -8.95
N SER A 290 9.92 -11.68 -8.07
CA SER A 290 9.43 -10.36 -8.49
C SER A 290 10.48 -9.53 -9.21
N ILE A 291 11.75 -9.55 -8.78
CA ILE A 291 12.86 -8.86 -9.45
C ILE A 291 13.06 -9.44 -10.85
N LEU A 292 13.10 -10.77 -10.94
CA LEU A 292 13.25 -11.49 -12.20
C LEU A 292 12.15 -11.11 -13.21
N ASP A 293 10.89 -11.18 -12.79
CA ASP A 293 9.75 -10.93 -13.67
C ASP A 293 9.75 -9.48 -14.16
N VAL A 294 9.98 -8.50 -13.26
CA VAL A 294 10.10 -7.08 -13.62
C VAL A 294 11.26 -6.85 -14.59
N ALA A 295 12.44 -7.40 -14.30
CA ALA A 295 13.62 -7.21 -15.14
C ALA A 295 13.45 -7.84 -16.54
N LEU A 296 12.69 -8.93 -16.68
CA LEU A 296 12.29 -9.49 -17.97
C LEU A 296 11.31 -8.57 -18.70
N ASP A 297 10.26 -8.10 -18.01
CA ASP A 297 9.20 -7.29 -18.60
C ASP A 297 9.73 -5.97 -19.16
N ILE A 298 10.68 -5.33 -18.46
CA ILE A 298 11.33 -4.09 -18.93
C ILE A 298 12.57 -4.37 -19.78
N GLY A 299 12.89 -5.63 -20.09
CA GLY A 299 13.95 -6.00 -21.04
C GLY A 299 15.39 -5.77 -20.57
N ILE A 300 15.63 -5.73 -19.26
CA ILE A 300 16.98 -5.80 -18.66
C ILE A 300 17.51 -7.22 -18.78
N LEU A 301 16.68 -8.19 -18.38
CA LEU A 301 16.95 -9.60 -18.64
C LEU A 301 16.47 -9.96 -20.04
N LYS A 302 17.32 -10.63 -20.80
CA LYS A 302 17.02 -11.10 -22.16
C LYS A 302 16.70 -12.58 -22.13
N LYS A 303 15.61 -12.97 -22.79
CA LYS A 303 15.23 -14.38 -22.96
C LYS A 303 15.49 -14.85 -24.39
N ARG A 304 16.30 -15.91 -24.55
CA ARG A 304 16.54 -16.60 -25.83
C ARG A 304 16.13 -18.06 -25.71
N GLY A 305 14.94 -18.38 -26.22
CA GLY A 305 14.32 -19.69 -25.99
C GLY A 305 14.03 -19.90 -24.50
N ALA A 306 14.63 -20.93 -23.90
CA ALA A 306 14.53 -21.18 -22.47
C ALA A 306 15.59 -20.44 -21.64
N TRP A 307 16.65 -19.91 -22.25
CA TRP A 307 17.77 -19.29 -21.55
C TRP A 307 17.50 -17.83 -21.21
N ILE A 308 17.89 -17.41 -20.00
CA ILE A 308 17.81 -16.04 -19.51
C ILE A 308 19.24 -15.52 -19.27
N SER A 309 19.50 -14.29 -19.71
CA SER A 309 20.82 -13.65 -19.62
C SER A 309 20.74 -12.21 -19.15
N PHE A 310 21.78 -11.74 -18.47
CA PHE A 310 22.02 -10.36 -18.04
C PHE A 310 23.39 -9.90 -18.56
N ASP A 311 23.45 -8.75 -19.24
CA ASP A 311 24.70 -8.19 -19.83
C ASP A 311 25.60 -9.24 -20.50
N ASP A 312 25.00 -10.02 -21.40
CA ASP A 312 25.61 -11.12 -22.16
C ASP A 312 26.10 -12.34 -21.34
N THR A 313 25.93 -12.31 -20.02
CA THR A 313 26.15 -13.45 -19.12
C THR A 313 24.88 -14.30 -19.03
N GLN A 314 25.01 -15.60 -19.26
CA GLN A 314 23.91 -16.56 -19.19
C GLN A 314 23.66 -16.95 -17.72
N LEU A 315 22.48 -16.61 -17.20
CA LEU A 315 22.13 -16.83 -15.79
C LEU A 315 21.58 -18.24 -15.55
N GLY A 316 20.74 -18.74 -16.46
CA GLY A 316 20.12 -20.06 -16.27
C GLY A 316 19.06 -20.39 -17.32
N GLN A 317 18.63 -21.65 -17.31
CA GLN A 317 17.60 -22.19 -18.17
C GLN A 317 16.26 -22.19 -17.44
N GLY A 318 15.38 -21.28 -17.86
CA GLY A 318 14.04 -21.15 -17.31
C GLY A 318 13.99 -20.27 -16.06
N ARG A 319 12.76 -19.93 -15.68
CA ARG A 319 12.45 -18.97 -14.62
C ARG A 319 12.92 -19.44 -13.23
N GLU A 320 12.67 -20.70 -12.91
CA GLU A 320 12.91 -21.24 -11.57
C GLU A 320 14.41 -21.28 -11.22
N GLN A 321 15.26 -21.69 -12.17
CA GLN A 321 16.70 -21.75 -11.94
C GLN A 321 17.28 -20.36 -11.68
N VAL A 322 16.86 -19.34 -12.44
CA VAL A 322 17.35 -17.97 -12.23
C VAL A 322 16.77 -17.37 -10.95
N LYS A 323 15.52 -17.68 -10.60
CA LYS A 323 14.94 -17.27 -9.31
C LYS A 323 15.78 -17.78 -8.13
N VAL A 324 16.19 -19.05 -8.14
CA VAL A 324 17.06 -19.64 -7.10
C VAL A 324 18.43 -18.95 -7.10
N LEU A 325 19.03 -18.72 -8.27
CA LEU A 325 20.29 -17.99 -8.38
C LEU A 325 20.20 -16.59 -7.75
N LEU A 326 19.12 -15.83 -8.00
CA LEU A 326 18.92 -14.50 -7.41
C LEU A 326 18.63 -14.52 -5.91
N GLN A 327 18.21 -15.67 -5.37
CA GLN A 327 18.02 -15.86 -3.95
C GLN A 327 19.34 -16.16 -3.24
N GLU A 328 20.24 -16.89 -3.90
CA GLU A 328 21.57 -17.27 -3.37
C GLU A 328 22.61 -16.15 -3.58
N ASP A 329 22.58 -15.45 -4.71
CA ASP A 329 23.51 -14.38 -5.07
C ASP A 329 22.88 -13.00 -4.85
N GLN A 330 23.11 -12.46 -3.63
CA GLN A 330 22.62 -11.13 -3.26
C GLN A 330 23.29 -10.01 -4.07
N GLU A 331 24.55 -10.17 -4.48
CA GLU A 331 25.26 -9.14 -5.24
C GLU A 331 24.65 -8.99 -6.63
N LEU A 332 24.34 -10.10 -7.30
CA LEU A 332 23.62 -10.10 -8.57
C LEU A 332 22.20 -9.54 -8.41
N SER A 333 21.50 -9.90 -7.34
CA SER A 333 20.16 -9.40 -7.04
C SER A 333 20.15 -7.87 -6.88
N GLN A 334 21.10 -7.31 -6.13
CA GLN A 334 21.31 -5.87 -5.98
C GLN A 334 21.65 -5.18 -7.31
N LYS A 335 22.57 -5.76 -8.10
CA LYS A 335 22.93 -5.22 -9.42
C LYS A 335 21.73 -5.14 -10.36
N LEU A 336 20.90 -6.18 -10.40
CA LEU A 336 19.67 -6.18 -11.20
C LEU A 336 18.66 -5.17 -10.70
N LEU A 337 18.47 -5.07 -9.38
CA LEU A 337 17.59 -4.08 -8.78
C LEU A 337 18.02 -2.65 -9.13
N GLN A 338 19.32 -2.35 -9.04
CA GLN A 338 19.90 -1.06 -9.44
C GLN A 338 19.63 -0.76 -10.92
N ALA A 339 19.80 -1.76 -11.80
CA ALA A 339 19.52 -1.63 -13.22
C ALA A 339 18.03 -1.34 -13.49
N VAL A 340 17.13 -2.03 -12.75
CA VAL A 340 15.67 -1.81 -12.81
C VAL A 340 15.34 -0.36 -12.45
N TYR A 341 15.80 0.12 -11.31
CA TYR A 341 15.52 1.50 -10.89
C TYR A 341 16.12 2.54 -11.83
N SER A 342 17.33 2.32 -12.34
CA SER A 342 17.99 3.22 -13.30
C SER A 342 17.16 3.35 -14.58
N LYS A 343 16.68 2.23 -15.12
CA LYS A 343 15.84 2.22 -16.32
C LYS A 343 14.49 2.91 -16.09
N LEU A 344 13.85 2.67 -14.94
CA LEU A 344 12.59 3.32 -14.59
C LEU A 344 12.74 4.85 -14.46
N ALA A 345 13.89 5.31 -13.94
CA ALA A 345 14.20 6.73 -13.85
C ALA A 345 14.39 7.37 -15.24
N GLU A 346 15.04 6.68 -16.18
CA GLU A 346 15.17 7.12 -17.58
C GLU A 346 13.80 7.28 -18.27
N ASP A 347 12.87 6.35 -18.00
CA ASP A 347 11.50 6.38 -18.51
C ASP A 347 10.60 7.42 -17.80
N GLY A 348 11.16 8.22 -16.89
CA GLY A 348 10.46 9.30 -16.19
C GLY A 348 9.54 8.83 -15.07
N ALA A 349 9.68 7.59 -14.59
CA ALA A 349 8.97 7.12 -13.41
C ALA A 349 9.70 7.63 -12.14
N PRO A 350 9.02 8.37 -11.23
CA PRO A 350 9.65 8.99 -10.06
C PRO A 350 9.85 7.98 -8.91
N LEU A 351 10.27 6.76 -9.22
CA LEU A 351 10.52 5.72 -8.23
C LEU A 351 11.95 5.84 -7.71
N ARG A 352 12.10 5.90 -6.39
CA ARG A 352 13.40 5.83 -5.70
C ARG A 352 13.50 4.48 -4.97
N PHE A 353 14.73 4.04 -4.71
CA PHE A 353 15.02 2.90 -3.85
C PHE A 353 14.23 3.01 -2.54
N ALA A 354 13.54 1.93 -2.15
CA ALA A 354 12.86 1.90 -0.85
C ALA A 354 13.91 1.67 0.25
N PRO A 355 13.86 2.40 1.39
CA PRO A 355 14.68 2.07 2.55
C PRO A 355 14.44 0.62 2.98
N GLY A 356 15.50 -0.17 3.15
CA GLY A 356 15.44 -1.61 3.42
C GLY A 356 15.67 -2.51 2.19
N ASP A 357 15.83 -1.94 1.00
CA ASP A 357 16.30 -2.68 -0.17
C ASP A 357 17.79 -3.04 -0.10
N GLU A 358 18.58 -2.35 0.74
CA GLU A 358 20.04 -2.44 0.86
C GLU A 358 20.55 -3.54 1.81
N ASP A 359 19.77 -3.96 2.81
CA ASP A 359 20.26 -4.89 3.86
C ASP A 359 19.53 -6.23 3.84
N ALA A 360 20.17 -7.22 3.21
CA ALA A 360 19.91 -8.63 3.44
C ALA A 360 21.15 -9.34 4.05
N SER A 361 22.03 -8.58 4.71
CA SER A 361 23.04 -9.14 5.61
C SER A 361 22.40 -9.47 6.95
N GLU A 362 22.58 -10.72 7.40
CA GLU A 362 22.17 -11.25 8.71
C GLU A 362 20.73 -11.75 8.83
N VAL A 363 20.41 -12.82 8.10
CA VAL A 363 19.65 -13.91 8.73
C VAL A 363 20.68 -14.82 9.38
N VAL A 364 20.92 -14.60 10.68
CA VAL A 364 21.67 -15.55 11.50
C VAL A 364 20.83 -16.83 11.54
N LEU A 365 21.33 -17.87 10.85
CA LEU A 365 20.90 -19.23 11.10
C LEU A 365 21.51 -19.62 12.45
N ASP A 366 20.78 -19.41 13.53
CA ASP A 366 21.10 -20.09 14.77
C ASP A 366 20.71 -21.57 14.57
N GLU A 367 21.73 -22.40 14.36
CA GLU A 367 21.65 -23.84 14.58
C GLU A 367 21.50 -24.08 16.09
N ASP A 368 20.34 -24.62 16.50
CA ASP A 368 20.20 -25.64 17.55
C ASP A 368 18.79 -26.26 17.54
#